data_AF-A0AAE3U675-F1
#
_entry.id   AF-A0AAE3U675-F1
#
_cell.length_a   1.000
_cell.length_b   1.000
_cell.length_c   1.000
_cell.angle_alpha   90.00
_cell.angle_beta   90.00
_cell.angle_gamma   90.00
#
_symmetry.space_group_name_H-M   'P 1'
#
loop_
_entity.id
_entity.type
_entity.pdbx_description
1 polymer ?
#
loop_
_entity_poly.entity_id
_entity_poly.type
_entity_poly.pdbx_seq_one_letter_code
_entity_poly.pdbx_strand_id
1 'polypeptide(L)'
;MKKFIVISGIFCSLLAFSGCEKELEDKYFNPDKTANVSISGFFTSMLNSDRIRPSYWNVRTFLLPQTAVYSQTSFFSNSTSVYQPSDNYLGQYWRDFYYPSGTGAGMIALYRSMEATYNKLSVEEKASQDVFMNAAKVVLYDQASQMVDLWGDIPFSEAGSLQSSSTIVNPKFDDQVALYNEFISGLESAATFFSTAQVNTNFNRADILLNGNLDKWERYANSLRLRLLMRASSSTESTLNETIAKEKILQILSDPAKYPLIDGTDGYNPANTDVLIRPLTNYTSNLWAALTELSSRNAPDAMLNDIMLPSNDPRIPVMFDKFGVTANNVFTPNTEYKAMPVDFPEETQAKEFSKYSTLDSATFLLNTSLPGIVMTAPEVNFLKAEAYERWGSRANAKSAYETAVSQSVAFYYYLNNLNTSGVKTVAKPDNATITEFVTNSSIAYTSDLTENLSLIATQKWLHFGFLQSIQAWAEYRRTGYPALSFPNEGKLAGYEQPPLRLLYPSNEKTNNAENYKAVQPKDLTTVKIFWDK
;
A
#
# COMPACT_ATOMS: atom_id res chain seq x y z
N MET A 1 64.63 71.98 -14.04
CA MET A 1 64.84 71.35 -15.36
C MET A 1 64.64 69.84 -15.21
N LYS A 2 63.87 69.22 -16.13
CA LYS A 2 63.81 67.80 -16.56
C LYS A 2 64.64 66.77 -15.74
N LYS A 3 64.24 65.53 -15.42
CA LYS A 3 63.06 64.65 -15.58
C LYS A 3 63.45 63.30 -14.89
N PHE A 4 62.48 62.55 -14.38
CA PHE A 4 62.47 61.10 -14.07
C PHE A 4 63.40 60.49 -12.98
N ILE A 5 62.79 60.00 -11.90
CA ILE A 5 63.20 58.77 -11.17
C ILE A 5 61.94 57.97 -10.80
N VAL A 6 62.11 56.65 -10.87
CA VAL A 6 61.16 55.52 -10.81
C VAL A 6 60.70 55.22 -9.37
N ILE A 7 59.56 54.52 -9.24
CA ILE A 7 59.27 53.37 -8.33
C ILE A 7 57.88 53.47 -7.64
N SER A 8 57.09 52.42 -7.91
CA SER A 8 56.05 51.72 -7.14
C SER A 8 55.26 52.41 -6.03
N GLY A 9 53.93 52.21 -6.08
CA GLY A 9 53.14 51.94 -4.87
C GLY A 9 51.78 52.61 -4.77
N ILE A 10 50.74 51.89 -5.24
CA ILE A 10 49.45 51.68 -4.56
C ILE A 10 48.47 52.87 -4.37
N PHE A 11 47.24 52.62 -4.84
CA PHE A 11 45.92 53.05 -4.34
C PHE A 11 45.05 54.07 -5.10
N CYS A 12 43.81 53.60 -5.27
CA CYS A 12 42.53 54.30 -5.32
C CYS A 12 42.09 55.00 -6.63
N SER A 13 41.07 54.39 -7.24
CA SER A 13 39.65 54.77 -7.11
C SER A 13 38.90 55.07 -8.41
N LEU A 14 37.63 54.66 -8.39
CA LEU A 14 36.49 55.06 -9.23
C LEU A 14 36.33 54.35 -10.58
N LEU A 15 35.78 53.13 -10.51
CA LEU A 15 34.89 52.62 -11.56
C LEU A 15 33.44 52.89 -11.14
N ALA A 16 32.82 53.87 -11.78
CA ALA A 16 31.37 53.98 -11.83
C ALA A 16 30.86 52.92 -12.81
N PHE A 17 30.25 51.85 -12.29
CA PHE A 17 29.43 50.96 -13.10
C PHE A 17 27.98 51.47 -13.06
N SER A 18 27.51 51.99 -14.18
CA SER A 18 26.09 52.15 -14.47
C SER A 18 25.47 50.76 -14.61
N GLY A 19 24.41 50.51 -13.83
CA GLY A 19 23.75 49.21 -13.72
C GLY A 19 23.15 48.69 -15.02
N CYS A 20 23.48 47.43 -15.31
CA CYS A 20 22.81 46.55 -16.26
C CYS A 20 22.53 45.17 -15.63
N GLU A 21 22.24 45.07 -14.33
CA GLU A 21 21.94 43.76 -13.71
C GLU A 21 20.47 43.35 -13.84
N LYS A 22 19.52 44.29 -13.83
CA LYS A 22 18.08 43.92 -13.78
C LYS A 22 17.52 43.29 -15.05
N GLU A 23 18.03 43.64 -16.24
CA GLU A 23 17.51 43.04 -17.49
C GLU A 23 18.06 41.63 -17.79
N LEU A 24 19.15 41.23 -17.14
CA LEU A 24 19.73 39.89 -17.32
C LEU A 24 18.98 38.85 -16.47
N GLU A 25 18.58 39.19 -15.24
CA GLU A 25 17.78 38.29 -14.39
C GLU A 25 16.39 37.97 -14.96
N ASP A 26 15.79 38.90 -15.71
CA ASP A 26 14.50 38.67 -16.39
C ASP A 26 14.64 37.88 -17.71
N LYS A 27 15.87 37.75 -18.25
CA LYS A 27 16.16 36.99 -19.48
C LYS A 27 16.69 35.58 -19.24
N TYR A 28 17.12 35.26 -18.02
CA TYR A 28 17.46 33.89 -17.64
C TYR A 28 16.28 33.23 -16.94
N PHE A 29 15.88 32.06 -17.45
CA PHE A 29 14.92 31.18 -16.81
C PHE A 29 15.42 30.84 -15.39
N ASN A 30 14.85 31.49 -14.39
CA ASN A 30 15.05 31.13 -12.99
C ASN A 30 14.06 29.98 -12.68
N PRO A 31 14.53 28.73 -12.51
CA PRO A 31 13.65 27.59 -12.23
C PRO A 31 12.83 27.81 -10.96
N ASP A 32 13.36 28.54 -9.98
CA ASP A 32 12.68 28.82 -8.70
C ASP A 32 11.54 29.83 -8.84
N LYS A 33 11.48 30.60 -9.93
CA LYS A 33 10.37 31.53 -10.22
C LYS A 33 9.24 30.90 -11.05
N THR A 34 9.39 29.65 -11.53
CA THR A 34 8.41 29.04 -12.45
C THR A 34 7.50 27.96 -11.85
N ALA A 35 7.70 27.59 -10.59
CA ALA A 35 6.73 26.80 -9.84
C ALA A 35 6.09 27.66 -8.75
N ASN A 36 4.91 28.22 -8.99
CA ASN A 36 4.04 28.61 -7.88
C ASN A 36 3.64 27.32 -7.16
N VAL A 37 4.43 26.94 -6.16
CA VAL A 37 4.20 25.73 -5.39
C VAL A 37 2.92 25.91 -4.58
N SER A 38 1.87 25.16 -4.90
CA SER A 38 0.53 25.28 -4.32
C SER A 38 0.16 24.04 -3.53
N ILE A 39 -0.72 24.18 -2.54
CA ILE A 39 -1.28 23.06 -1.77
C ILE A 39 -1.92 22.01 -2.72
N SER A 40 -2.63 22.46 -3.76
CA SER A 40 -3.18 21.57 -4.80
C SER A 40 -2.10 20.80 -5.57
N GLY A 41 -0.97 21.44 -5.87
CA GLY A 41 0.15 20.80 -6.55
C GLY A 41 0.81 19.73 -5.67
N PHE A 42 1.08 20.06 -4.41
CA PHE A 42 1.60 19.10 -3.45
C PHE A 42 0.67 17.91 -3.23
N PHE A 43 -0.64 18.16 -3.08
CA PHE A 43 -1.63 17.12 -2.93
C PHE A 43 -1.66 16.16 -4.13
N THR A 44 -1.69 16.72 -5.35
CA THR A 44 -1.64 15.90 -6.58
C THR A 44 -0.36 15.06 -6.63
N SER A 45 0.78 15.63 -6.23
CA SER A 45 2.05 14.91 -6.13
C SER A 45 2.04 13.79 -5.09
N MET A 46 1.38 13.97 -3.94
CA MET A 46 1.21 12.91 -2.93
C MET A 46 0.42 11.73 -3.51
N LEU A 47 -0.65 11.99 -4.25
CA LEU A 47 -1.46 10.97 -4.90
C LEU A 47 -0.69 10.26 -6.04
N ASN A 48 0.18 10.98 -6.74
CA ASN A 48 0.97 10.47 -7.86
C ASN A 48 2.19 9.64 -7.41
N SER A 49 1.95 8.58 -6.63
CA SER A 49 2.98 7.77 -5.98
C SER A 49 3.02 6.32 -6.48
N ASP A 50 4.21 5.80 -6.76
CA ASP A 50 4.42 4.39 -7.11
C ASP A 50 4.24 3.44 -5.92
N ARG A 51 4.11 3.98 -4.70
CA ARG A 51 3.73 3.20 -3.51
C ARG A 51 2.26 2.80 -3.55
N ILE A 52 1.44 3.54 -4.31
CA ILE A 52 0.01 3.29 -4.45
C ILE A 52 -0.27 2.57 -5.77
N ARG A 53 0.41 2.97 -6.86
CA ARG A 53 0.24 2.34 -8.18
C ARG A 53 1.03 1.05 -8.31
N PRO A 54 0.55 0.08 -9.11
CA PRO A 54 1.36 -1.05 -9.52
C PRO A 54 2.47 -0.53 -10.45
N SER A 55 3.65 -0.34 -9.90
CA SER A 55 4.83 0.05 -10.66
C SER A 55 5.87 -1.06 -10.60
N TYR A 56 6.73 -1.09 -11.62
CA TYR A 56 7.81 -2.06 -11.71
C TYR A 56 8.65 -2.09 -10.44
N TRP A 57 9.09 -0.92 -9.95
CA TRP A 57 10.00 -0.86 -8.81
C TRP A 57 9.32 -1.38 -7.55
N ASN A 58 8.12 -0.89 -7.21
CA ASN A 58 7.44 -1.27 -5.97
C ASN A 58 7.13 -2.78 -5.96
N VAL A 59 6.57 -3.30 -7.05
CA VAL A 59 6.21 -4.72 -7.15
C VAL A 59 7.45 -5.60 -7.12
N ARG A 60 8.41 -5.38 -8.02
CA ARG A 60 9.61 -6.22 -8.16
C ARG A 60 10.52 -6.14 -6.94
N THR A 61 10.68 -4.96 -6.36
CA THR A 61 11.79 -4.69 -5.44
C THR A 61 11.35 -4.73 -3.99
N PHE A 62 10.06 -4.50 -3.70
CA PHE A 62 9.54 -4.39 -2.34
C PHE A 62 8.36 -5.32 -2.00
N LEU A 63 7.43 -5.55 -2.92
CA LEU A 63 6.31 -6.45 -2.65
C LEU A 63 6.75 -7.91 -2.78
N LEU A 64 7.24 -8.29 -3.96
CA LEU A 64 7.56 -9.69 -4.30
C LEU A 64 8.65 -10.32 -3.42
N PRO A 65 9.82 -9.70 -3.19
CA PRO A 65 10.89 -10.37 -2.45
C PRO A 65 10.76 -10.25 -0.92
N GLN A 66 9.74 -9.54 -0.41
CA GLN A 66 9.53 -9.35 1.02
C GLN A 66 8.10 -9.76 1.39
N THR A 67 7.17 -8.80 1.43
CA THR A 67 5.84 -9.03 2.03
C THR A 67 5.01 -10.08 1.30
N ALA A 68 5.14 -10.22 -0.02
CA ALA A 68 4.41 -11.23 -0.79
C ALA A 68 4.98 -12.63 -0.59
N VAL A 69 6.29 -12.77 -0.43
CA VAL A 69 6.94 -14.03 -0.05
C VAL A 69 6.64 -14.40 1.41
N TYR A 70 6.69 -13.44 2.34
CA TYR A 70 6.42 -13.66 3.77
C TYR A 70 4.95 -13.96 4.07
N SER A 71 4.05 -13.61 3.14
CA SER A 71 2.64 -13.98 3.18
C SER A 71 2.29 -15.07 2.17
N GLN A 72 3.25 -15.58 1.39
CA GLN A 72 3.04 -16.52 0.28
C GLN A 72 1.89 -16.14 -0.68
N THR A 73 1.67 -14.84 -0.90
CA THR A 73 0.71 -14.32 -1.88
C THR A 73 1.31 -14.20 -3.29
N SER A 74 2.62 -14.42 -3.43
CA SER A 74 3.36 -14.61 -4.68
C SER A 74 4.08 -15.95 -4.67
N PHE A 75 4.68 -16.34 -5.81
CA PHE A 75 5.57 -17.51 -5.87
C PHE A 75 6.63 -17.48 -4.76
N PHE A 76 6.83 -18.62 -4.11
CA PHE A 76 7.86 -18.84 -3.09
C PHE A 76 9.04 -19.60 -3.70
N SER A 77 10.16 -18.90 -3.87
CA SER A 77 11.43 -19.53 -4.31
C SER A 77 12.16 -20.09 -3.09
N ASN A 78 12.40 -21.40 -3.04
CA ASN A 78 13.00 -22.09 -1.90
C ASN A 78 14.53 -21.91 -1.81
N SER A 79 15.00 -20.67 -1.96
CA SER A 79 16.42 -20.34 -1.92
C SER A 79 16.93 -20.22 -0.48
N THR A 80 18.26 -20.21 -0.31
CA THR A 80 18.91 -20.03 1.00
C THR A 80 18.58 -18.68 1.65
N SER A 81 18.38 -17.62 0.86
CA SER A 81 18.19 -16.24 1.34
C SER A 81 16.75 -15.73 1.24
N VAL A 82 15.76 -16.59 0.98
CA VAL A 82 14.35 -16.19 0.76
C VAL A 82 13.75 -15.32 1.87
N TYR A 83 14.17 -15.53 3.13
CA TYR A 83 13.69 -14.72 4.27
C TYR A 83 14.58 -13.53 4.62
N GLN A 84 15.72 -13.37 3.94
CA GLN A 84 16.63 -12.26 4.19
C GLN A 84 16.18 -11.02 3.42
N PRO A 85 15.77 -9.94 4.10
CA PRO A 85 15.40 -8.71 3.41
C PRO A 85 16.64 -8.01 2.82
N SER A 86 16.46 -7.34 1.69
CA SER A 86 17.50 -6.50 1.09
C SER A 86 17.51 -5.11 1.74
N ASP A 87 18.57 -4.78 2.48
CA ASP A 87 18.74 -3.47 3.13
C ASP A 87 18.62 -2.29 2.15
N ASN A 88 19.13 -2.45 0.92
CA ASN A 88 19.03 -1.41 -0.10
C ASN A 88 17.57 -1.16 -0.52
N TYR A 89 16.79 -2.23 -0.71
CA TYR A 89 15.39 -2.12 -1.10
C TYR A 89 14.51 -1.60 0.05
N LEU A 90 14.78 -2.06 1.27
CA LEU A 90 14.17 -1.52 2.48
C LEU A 90 14.47 -0.03 2.66
N GLY A 91 15.75 0.36 2.51
CA GLY A 91 16.22 1.72 2.63
C GLY A 91 15.61 2.66 1.60
N GLN A 92 15.43 2.20 0.36
CA GLN A 92 14.72 2.98 -0.64
C GLN A 92 13.24 3.11 -0.30
N TYR A 93 12.52 2.04 0.04
CA TYR A 93 11.10 2.14 0.41
C TYR A 93 10.90 3.03 1.64
N TRP A 94 11.79 2.94 2.63
CA TRP A 94 11.81 3.82 3.79
C TRP A 94 12.00 5.29 3.39
N ARG A 95 13.04 5.60 2.63
CA ARG A 95 13.35 6.96 2.17
C ARG A 95 12.22 7.57 1.33
N ASP A 96 11.62 6.77 0.45
CA ASP A 96 10.55 7.15 -0.47
C ASP A 96 9.25 7.56 0.27
N PHE A 97 9.09 7.18 1.56
CA PHE A 97 8.03 7.70 2.44
C PHE A 97 8.37 9.10 2.99
N TYR A 98 9.63 9.36 3.31
CA TYR A 98 10.06 10.60 3.96
C TYR A 98 10.31 11.76 2.99
N TYR A 99 10.96 11.48 1.86
CA TYR A 99 11.45 12.51 0.94
C TYR A 99 11.19 12.10 -0.52
N PRO A 100 10.85 13.05 -1.42
CA PRO A 100 10.62 12.74 -2.83
C PRO A 100 11.94 12.30 -3.46
N SER A 101 12.09 11.01 -3.70
CA SER A 101 13.29 10.44 -4.30
C SER A 101 12.96 9.11 -4.96
N GLY A 102 13.70 8.77 -6.01
CA GLY A 102 13.46 7.54 -6.76
C GLY A 102 12.02 7.46 -7.27
N THR A 103 11.24 6.55 -6.69
CA THR A 103 9.86 6.22 -7.07
C THR A 103 8.82 6.71 -6.06
N GLY A 104 9.24 7.26 -4.93
CA GLY A 104 8.36 7.73 -3.86
C GLY A 104 7.94 9.18 -3.98
N ALA A 105 6.69 9.46 -3.60
CA ALA A 105 6.21 10.83 -3.49
C ALA A 105 6.85 11.61 -2.32
N GLY A 106 7.38 10.94 -1.28
CA GLY A 106 7.85 11.61 -0.07
C GLY A 106 6.71 12.21 0.75
N MET A 107 5.79 11.33 1.20
CA MET A 107 4.55 11.70 1.90
C MET A 107 4.77 12.69 3.04
N ILE A 108 5.80 12.47 3.87
CA ILE A 108 6.12 13.37 4.98
C ILE A 108 6.55 14.75 4.46
N ALA A 109 7.57 14.81 3.60
CA ALA A 109 8.05 16.09 3.07
C ALA A 109 6.94 16.88 2.37
N LEU A 110 6.15 16.24 1.51
CA LEU A 110 5.04 16.90 0.81
C LEU A 110 3.99 17.44 1.78
N TYR A 111 3.56 16.63 2.75
CA TYR A 111 2.56 17.06 3.72
C TYR A 111 3.09 18.20 4.62
N ARG A 112 4.37 18.15 5.03
CA ARG A 112 5.00 19.24 5.79
C ARG A 112 5.10 20.53 4.96
N SER A 113 5.37 20.43 3.66
CA SER A 113 5.33 21.59 2.77
C SER A 113 3.92 22.13 2.58
N MET A 114 2.89 21.27 2.57
CA MET A 114 1.49 21.70 2.60
C MET A 114 1.16 22.44 3.90
N GLU A 115 1.54 21.91 5.06
CA GLU A 115 1.34 22.58 6.35
C GLU A 115 2.05 23.94 6.42
N ALA A 116 3.32 24.00 5.98
CA ALA A 116 4.09 25.25 5.96
C ALA A 116 3.46 26.30 5.03
N THR A 117 2.89 25.87 3.91
CA THR A 117 2.18 26.76 2.97
C THR A 117 0.85 27.20 3.56
N TYR A 118 0.06 26.27 4.07
CA TYR A 118 -1.24 26.50 4.69
C TYR A 118 -1.14 27.48 5.87
N ASN A 119 -0.10 27.36 6.70
CA ASN A 119 0.10 28.22 7.87
C ASN A 119 0.38 29.68 7.53
N LYS A 120 0.80 30.00 6.30
CA LYS A 120 1.03 31.37 5.82
C LYS A 120 -0.23 32.04 5.27
N LEU A 121 -1.31 31.29 5.07
CA LEU A 121 -2.56 31.79 4.51
C LEU A 121 -3.41 32.53 5.54
N SER A 122 -4.20 33.49 5.07
CA SER A 122 -5.28 34.12 5.85
C SER A 122 -6.37 33.12 6.23
N VAL A 123 -7.25 33.49 7.17
CA VAL A 123 -8.36 32.61 7.62
C VAL A 123 -9.30 32.28 6.46
N GLU A 124 -9.57 33.26 5.61
CA GLU A 124 -10.45 33.12 4.44
C GLU A 124 -9.84 32.19 3.39
N GLU A 125 -8.52 32.30 3.16
CA GLU A 125 -7.81 31.43 2.22
C GLU A 125 -7.74 29.99 2.74
N LYS A 126 -7.49 29.80 4.04
CA LYS A 126 -7.44 28.49 4.69
C LYS A 126 -8.70 27.67 4.48
N ALA A 127 -9.88 28.30 4.58
CA ALA A 127 -11.16 27.62 4.37
C ALA A 127 -11.25 26.91 3.00
N SER A 128 -10.64 27.49 1.96
CA SER A 128 -10.60 26.87 0.62
C SER A 128 -9.57 25.73 0.50
N GLN A 129 -8.65 25.61 1.46
CA GLN A 129 -7.55 24.65 1.46
C GLN A 129 -7.76 23.48 2.44
N ASP A 130 -8.69 23.61 3.39
CA ASP A 130 -8.98 22.58 4.40
C ASP A 130 -9.29 21.21 3.78
N VAL A 131 -9.99 21.19 2.65
CA VAL A 131 -10.32 19.94 1.94
C VAL A 131 -9.07 19.22 1.44
N PHE A 132 -8.05 19.96 0.98
CA PHE A 132 -6.77 19.39 0.57
C PHE A 132 -6.00 18.86 1.77
N MET A 133 -5.97 19.62 2.88
CA MET A 133 -5.26 19.22 4.10
C MET A 133 -5.86 17.94 4.71
N ASN A 134 -7.19 17.84 4.77
CA ASN A 134 -7.86 16.65 5.28
C ASN A 134 -7.67 15.44 4.35
N ALA A 135 -7.78 15.64 3.02
CA ALA A 135 -7.56 14.54 2.07
C ALA A 135 -6.12 14.04 2.09
N ALA A 136 -5.15 14.95 2.12
CA ALA A 136 -3.73 14.62 2.23
C ALA A 136 -3.41 13.90 3.55
N LYS A 137 -4.07 14.28 4.65
CA LYS A 137 -3.92 13.63 5.96
C LYS A 137 -4.42 12.19 5.94
N VAL A 138 -5.56 11.90 5.30
CA VAL A 138 -6.05 10.51 5.15
C VAL A 138 -5.02 9.65 4.42
N VAL A 139 -4.47 10.15 3.29
CA VAL A 139 -3.44 9.43 2.51
C VAL A 139 -2.15 9.26 3.31
N LEU A 140 -1.71 10.30 4.04
CA LEU A 140 -0.55 10.22 4.92
C LEU A 140 -0.73 9.14 5.99
N TYR A 141 -1.89 9.11 6.66
CA TYR A 141 -2.15 8.12 7.71
C TYR A 141 -2.27 6.70 7.19
N ASP A 142 -2.82 6.47 6.00
CA ASP A 142 -2.78 5.15 5.37
C ASP A 142 -1.32 4.69 5.17
N GLN A 143 -0.52 5.52 4.51
CA GLN A 143 0.88 5.18 4.23
C GLN A 143 1.72 5.07 5.51
N ALA A 144 1.47 5.92 6.51
CA ALA A 144 2.17 5.89 7.79
C ALA A 144 1.79 4.64 8.61
N SER A 145 0.52 4.23 8.61
CA SER A 145 0.12 2.97 9.26
C SER A 145 0.82 1.76 8.64
N GLN A 146 1.03 1.76 7.31
CA GLN A 146 1.80 0.71 6.64
C GLN A 146 3.27 0.74 7.06
N MET A 147 3.86 1.93 7.21
CA MET A 147 5.23 2.05 7.74
C MET A 147 5.33 1.50 9.17
N VAL A 148 4.35 1.77 10.03
CA VAL A 148 4.28 1.19 11.38
C VAL A 148 4.09 -0.33 11.33
N ASP A 149 3.23 -0.85 10.46
CA ASP A 149 3.00 -2.30 10.32
C ASP A 149 4.23 -3.06 9.84
N LEU A 150 5.13 -2.37 9.15
CA LEU A 150 6.37 -2.93 8.62
C LEU A 150 7.54 -2.78 9.61
N TRP A 151 7.69 -1.64 10.28
CA TRP A 151 8.88 -1.30 11.10
C TRP A 151 8.60 -1.00 12.59
N GLY A 152 7.36 -0.87 13.01
CA GLY A 152 7.00 -0.45 14.36
C GLY A 152 7.18 1.06 14.55
N ASP A 153 7.98 1.48 15.52
CA ASP A 153 8.21 2.90 15.78
C ASP A 153 8.83 3.59 14.55
N ILE A 154 8.38 4.79 14.20
CA ILE A 154 8.89 5.51 13.01
C ILE A 154 9.06 6.99 13.31
N PRO A 155 10.03 7.69 12.70
CA PRO A 155 10.03 9.14 12.72
C PRO A 155 8.76 9.69 12.08
N PHE A 156 8.03 10.59 12.75
CA PHE A 156 6.78 11.12 12.19
C PHE A 156 6.53 12.59 12.55
N SER A 157 6.37 12.89 13.83
CA SER A 157 6.04 14.21 14.37
C SER A 157 7.12 15.26 14.09
N GLU A 158 8.39 14.90 14.20
CA GLU A 158 9.54 15.78 13.94
C GLU A 158 10.10 15.64 12.51
N ALA A 159 9.64 14.63 11.77
CA ALA A 159 10.14 14.34 10.44
C ALA A 159 9.68 15.42 9.43
N GLY A 160 10.59 15.79 8.52
CA GLY A 160 10.36 16.83 7.51
C GLY A 160 10.34 18.27 8.04
N SER A 161 10.84 18.50 9.27
CA SER A 161 10.88 19.81 9.94
C SER A 161 11.56 20.92 9.14
N LEU A 162 12.52 20.61 8.26
CA LEU A 162 13.14 21.61 7.39
C LEU A 162 12.10 22.42 6.58
N GLN A 163 11.01 21.77 6.15
CA GLN A 163 9.94 22.43 5.39
C GLN A 163 9.14 23.43 6.23
N SER A 164 9.02 23.20 7.54
CA SER A 164 8.20 24.00 8.44
C SER A 164 8.99 25.03 9.25
N SER A 165 10.20 24.68 9.72
CA SER A 165 11.00 25.49 10.64
C SER A 165 12.33 25.99 10.05
N SER A 166 12.65 25.63 8.80
CA SER A 166 13.96 25.91 8.17
C SER A 166 15.16 25.41 9.01
N THR A 167 14.92 24.45 9.91
CA THR A 167 15.93 23.88 10.81
C THR A 167 16.02 22.38 10.55
N ILE A 168 17.25 21.87 10.41
CA ILE A 168 17.49 20.44 10.25
C ILE A 168 17.41 19.81 11.64
N VAL A 169 16.44 18.92 11.84
CA VAL A 169 16.32 18.09 13.04
C VAL A 169 16.50 16.63 12.62
N ASN A 170 17.30 15.89 13.38
CA ASN A 170 17.32 14.44 13.31
C ASN A 170 16.09 13.94 14.10
N PRO A 171 15.04 13.43 13.43
CA PRO A 171 13.77 13.21 14.07
C PRO A 171 13.81 11.98 14.98
N LYS A 172 13.19 12.08 16.15
CA LYS A 172 12.96 10.91 17.02
C LYS A 172 12.04 9.89 16.37
N PHE A 173 12.13 8.64 16.82
CA PHE A 173 11.17 7.59 16.46
C PHE A 173 9.96 7.70 17.38
N ASP A 174 8.80 7.96 16.81
CA ASP A 174 7.53 8.03 17.54
C ASP A 174 6.99 6.63 17.82
N ASP A 175 6.41 6.46 19.00
CA ASP A 175 5.87 5.19 19.47
C ASP A 175 4.71 4.71 18.58
N GLN A 176 4.79 3.46 18.12
CA GLN A 176 3.82 2.85 17.23
C GLN A 176 2.36 2.88 17.76
N VAL A 177 2.15 2.75 19.07
CA VAL A 177 0.80 2.73 19.68
C VAL A 177 0.23 4.15 19.74
N ALA A 178 1.06 5.12 20.11
CA ALA A 178 0.69 6.53 20.10
C ALA A 178 0.32 7.00 18.68
N LEU A 179 1.13 6.63 17.69
CA LEU A 179 0.86 6.93 16.28
C LEU A 179 -0.45 6.31 15.80
N TYR A 180 -0.69 5.04 16.11
CA TYR A 180 -1.96 4.40 15.73
C TYR A 180 -3.19 5.10 16.33
N ASN A 181 -3.11 5.53 17.59
CA ASN A 181 -4.17 6.34 18.22
C ASN A 181 -4.36 7.69 17.52
N GLU A 182 -3.26 8.38 17.17
CA GLU A 182 -3.31 9.62 16.40
C GLU A 182 -4.00 9.40 15.05
N PHE A 183 -3.61 8.36 14.31
CA PHE A 183 -4.17 8.05 13.00
C PHE A 183 -5.68 7.77 13.11
N ILE A 184 -6.11 6.92 14.05
CA ILE A 184 -7.52 6.60 14.27
C ILE A 184 -8.35 7.86 14.59
N SER A 185 -7.85 8.73 15.47
CA SER A 185 -8.54 9.97 15.87
C SER A 185 -8.58 10.99 14.74
N GLY A 186 -7.47 11.13 14.00
CA GLY A 186 -7.39 12.06 12.89
C GLY A 186 -8.23 11.62 11.69
N LEU A 187 -8.38 10.30 11.45
CA LEU A 187 -9.30 9.76 10.44
C LEU A 187 -10.77 10.01 10.81
N GLU A 188 -11.13 9.87 12.10
CA GLU A 188 -12.48 10.24 12.58
C GLU A 188 -12.79 11.73 12.36
N SER A 189 -11.80 12.58 12.65
CA SER A 189 -11.91 14.02 12.42
C SER A 189 -12.04 14.35 10.93
N ALA A 190 -11.26 13.69 10.07
CA ALA A 190 -11.33 13.87 8.62
C ALA A 190 -12.68 13.39 8.04
N ALA A 191 -13.20 12.24 8.47
CA ALA A 191 -14.52 11.76 8.06
C ALA A 191 -15.62 12.77 8.44
N THR A 192 -15.58 13.28 9.68
CA THR A 192 -16.51 14.31 10.15
C THR A 192 -16.41 15.62 9.36
N PHE A 193 -15.20 15.99 8.94
CA PHE A 193 -15.01 17.14 8.05
C PHE A 193 -15.68 16.90 6.69
N PHE A 194 -15.44 15.75 6.05
CA PHE A 194 -15.97 15.47 4.72
C PHE A 194 -17.49 15.38 4.66
N SER A 195 -18.15 14.93 5.74
CA SER A 195 -19.62 14.83 5.80
C SER A 195 -20.34 16.19 5.75
N THR A 196 -19.62 17.29 6.02
CA THR A 196 -20.18 18.65 6.03
C THR A 196 -19.48 19.61 5.05
N ALA A 197 -18.29 19.24 4.57
CA ALA A 197 -17.51 20.04 3.64
C ALA A 197 -18.23 20.23 2.29
N GLN A 198 -17.87 21.32 1.61
CA GLN A 198 -18.34 21.63 0.27
C GLN A 198 -17.20 21.46 -0.73
N VAL A 199 -17.49 20.84 -1.87
CA VAL A 199 -16.48 20.67 -2.91
C VAL A 199 -16.10 22.03 -3.49
N ASN A 200 -14.81 22.30 -3.62
CA ASN A 200 -14.32 23.43 -4.38
C ASN A 200 -13.78 22.95 -5.74
N THR A 201 -13.93 23.78 -6.78
CA THR A 201 -13.55 23.42 -8.15
C THR A 201 -12.06 23.14 -8.32
N ASN A 202 -11.21 23.69 -7.45
CA ASN A 202 -9.78 23.45 -7.51
C ASN A 202 -9.42 22.04 -6.99
N PHE A 203 -10.07 21.62 -5.90
CA PHE A 203 -9.91 20.30 -5.30
C PHE A 203 -10.35 19.21 -6.27
N ASN A 204 -11.50 19.38 -6.92
CA ASN A 204 -11.98 18.45 -7.93
C ASN A 204 -10.96 18.18 -9.07
N ARG A 205 -10.21 19.21 -9.50
CA ARG A 205 -9.17 19.04 -10.54
C ARG A 205 -7.88 18.40 -10.02
N ALA A 206 -7.51 18.67 -8.78
CA ALA A 206 -6.28 18.18 -8.17
C ALA A 206 -6.41 16.76 -7.61
N ASP A 207 -7.63 16.36 -7.25
CA ASP A 207 -7.93 15.03 -6.71
C ASP A 207 -8.01 13.98 -7.82
N ILE A 208 -6.85 13.44 -8.17
CA ILE A 208 -6.72 12.33 -9.13
C ILE A 208 -7.11 10.97 -8.55
N LEU A 209 -7.52 10.89 -7.28
CA LEU A 209 -7.93 9.65 -6.63
C LEU A 209 -9.45 9.49 -6.67
N LEU A 210 -10.19 10.48 -6.15
CA LEU A 210 -11.64 10.42 -5.97
C LEU A 210 -12.40 11.50 -6.72
N ASN A 211 -11.72 12.27 -7.58
CA ASN A 211 -12.32 13.31 -8.43
C ASN A 211 -13.16 14.32 -7.63
N GLY A 212 -12.71 14.70 -6.43
CA GLY A 212 -13.39 15.64 -5.55
C GLY A 212 -14.65 15.10 -4.89
N ASN A 213 -14.90 13.80 -4.94
CA ASN A 213 -16.08 13.19 -4.32
C ASN A 213 -15.88 13.07 -2.80
N LEU A 214 -16.51 13.97 -2.05
CA LEU A 214 -16.36 14.05 -0.60
C LEU A 214 -17.00 12.88 0.15
N ASP A 215 -18.11 12.30 -0.34
CA ASP A 215 -18.70 11.08 0.23
C ASP A 215 -17.71 9.91 0.12
N LYS A 216 -16.99 9.78 -1.00
CA LYS A 216 -15.93 8.77 -1.11
C LYS A 216 -14.76 9.01 -0.17
N TRP A 217 -14.37 10.28 0.07
CA TRP A 217 -13.33 10.62 1.04
C TRP A 217 -13.76 10.29 2.48
N GLU A 218 -15.01 10.58 2.84
CA GLU A 218 -15.60 10.19 4.12
C GLU A 218 -15.58 8.66 4.30
N ARG A 219 -16.05 7.93 3.29
CA ARG A 219 -16.04 6.45 3.28
C ARG A 219 -14.65 5.88 3.41
N TYR A 220 -13.67 6.47 2.72
CA TYR A 220 -12.28 6.05 2.81
C TYR A 220 -11.72 6.26 4.22
N ALA A 221 -11.93 7.44 4.81
CA ALA A 221 -11.48 7.73 6.17
C ALA A 221 -12.10 6.77 7.21
N ASN A 222 -13.42 6.53 7.14
CA ASN A 222 -14.11 5.60 8.04
C ASN A 222 -13.69 4.14 7.84
N SER A 223 -13.50 3.72 6.59
CA SER A 223 -13.08 2.35 6.26
C SER A 223 -11.64 2.08 6.70
N LEU A 224 -10.74 3.04 6.49
CA LEU A 224 -9.36 2.95 6.98
C LEU A 224 -9.33 2.94 8.52
N ARG A 225 -10.15 3.76 9.18
CA ARG A 225 -10.33 3.70 10.64
C ARG A 225 -10.78 2.32 11.10
N LEU A 226 -11.72 1.68 10.39
CA LEU A 226 -12.14 0.31 10.66
C LEU A 226 -10.99 -0.70 10.49
N ARG A 227 -10.18 -0.59 9.43
CA ARG A 227 -8.97 -1.44 9.22
C ARG A 227 -8.00 -1.30 10.40
N LEU A 228 -7.65 -0.08 10.80
CA LEU A 228 -6.68 0.16 11.88
C LEU A 228 -7.20 -0.33 13.24
N LEU A 229 -8.49 -0.13 13.53
CA LEU A 229 -9.10 -0.65 14.75
C LEU A 229 -9.14 -2.18 14.77
N MET A 230 -9.52 -2.82 13.65
CA MET A 230 -9.48 -4.28 13.55
C MET A 230 -8.06 -4.82 13.70
N ARG A 231 -7.07 -4.16 13.09
CA ARG A 231 -5.65 -4.49 13.26
C ARG A 231 -5.26 -4.43 14.73
N ALA A 232 -5.51 -3.31 15.38
CA ALA A 232 -5.11 -3.09 16.77
C ALA A 232 -5.93 -3.88 17.80
N SER A 233 -7.02 -4.54 17.39
CA SER A 233 -7.86 -5.32 18.31
C SER A 233 -7.18 -6.57 18.92
N SER A 234 -6.00 -6.95 18.44
CA SER A 234 -5.16 -8.02 19.02
C SER A 234 -4.07 -7.49 19.95
N SER A 235 -3.89 -6.17 20.03
CA SER A 235 -2.92 -5.54 20.91
C SER A 235 -3.26 -5.74 22.39
N THR A 236 -2.23 -5.87 23.21
CA THR A 236 -2.32 -5.90 24.68
C THR A 236 -2.04 -4.54 25.33
N GLU A 237 -1.84 -3.50 24.53
CA GLU A 237 -1.48 -2.16 25.00
C GLU A 237 -2.66 -1.47 25.72
N SER A 238 -2.38 -0.76 26.81
CA SER A 238 -3.43 -0.22 27.68
C SER A 238 -4.31 0.84 27.00
N THR A 239 -3.76 1.61 26.07
CA THR A 239 -4.45 2.69 25.35
C THR A 239 -5.09 2.25 24.04
N LEU A 240 -4.75 1.07 23.53
CA LEU A 240 -5.29 0.53 22.29
C LEU A 240 -5.22 -1.01 22.33
N ASN A 241 -6.31 -1.62 22.77
CA ASN A 241 -6.50 -3.06 22.92
C ASN A 241 -7.87 -3.50 22.39
N GLU A 242 -8.18 -4.80 22.50
CA GLU A 242 -9.46 -5.37 22.06
C GLU A 242 -10.68 -4.61 22.59
N THR A 243 -10.74 -4.26 23.87
CA THR A 243 -11.91 -3.61 24.47
C THR A 243 -12.18 -2.25 23.82
N ILE A 244 -11.15 -1.42 23.69
CA ILE A 244 -11.24 -0.08 23.09
C ILE A 244 -11.56 -0.18 21.59
N ALA A 245 -10.87 -1.09 20.88
CA ALA A 245 -11.10 -1.31 19.47
C ALA A 245 -12.53 -1.79 19.20
N LYS A 246 -13.00 -2.80 19.94
CA LYS A 246 -14.36 -3.35 19.86
C LYS A 246 -15.42 -2.27 20.02
N GLU A 247 -15.31 -1.41 21.03
CA GLU A 247 -16.28 -0.33 21.27
C GLU A 247 -16.40 0.59 20.05
N LYS A 248 -15.27 1.08 19.53
CA LYS A 248 -15.22 1.98 18.37
C LYS A 248 -15.68 1.30 17.08
N ILE A 249 -15.37 0.01 16.91
CA ILE A 249 -15.80 -0.76 15.75
C ILE A 249 -17.32 -0.95 15.77
N LEU A 250 -17.89 -1.39 16.89
CA LEU A 250 -19.34 -1.55 17.00
C LEU A 250 -20.09 -0.21 16.87
N GLN A 251 -19.47 0.91 17.28
CA GLN A 251 -20.00 2.25 17.00
C GLN A 251 -20.05 2.54 15.49
N ILE A 252 -18.96 2.29 14.75
CA ILE A 252 -18.93 2.44 13.29
C ILE A 252 -20.03 1.59 12.64
N LEU A 253 -20.13 0.31 13.04
CA LEU A 253 -21.02 -0.65 12.40
C LEU A 253 -22.51 -0.46 12.72
N SER A 254 -22.83 0.17 13.84
CA SER A 254 -24.22 0.39 14.28
C SER A 254 -24.87 1.63 13.68
N ASP A 255 -24.10 2.55 13.08
CA ASP A 255 -24.61 3.77 12.44
C ASP A 255 -23.99 4.00 11.05
N PRO A 256 -24.41 3.23 10.02
CA PRO A 256 -23.89 3.37 8.66
C PRO A 256 -24.20 4.71 8.00
N ALA A 257 -25.18 5.48 8.51
CA ALA A 257 -25.50 6.80 8.00
C ALA A 257 -24.48 7.85 8.47
N LYS A 258 -24.02 7.72 9.72
CA LYS A 258 -22.96 8.57 10.29
C LYS A 258 -21.55 8.11 9.92
N TYR A 259 -21.35 6.81 9.75
CA TYR A 259 -20.06 6.21 9.41
C TYR A 259 -20.18 5.41 8.11
N PRO A 260 -20.44 6.07 6.97
CA PRO A 260 -20.52 5.37 5.70
C PRO A 260 -19.18 4.69 5.40
N LEU A 261 -19.23 3.48 4.85
CA LEU A 261 -18.06 2.67 4.52
C LEU A 261 -17.97 2.39 3.01
N ILE A 262 -16.82 1.91 2.57
CA ILE A 262 -16.59 1.33 1.24
C ILE A 262 -17.04 -0.12 1.32
N ASP A 263 -18.32 -0.43 1.44
CA ASP A 263 -18.83 -1.81 1.53
C ASP A 263 -19.71 -2.21 0.34
N GLY A 264 -20.02 -1.25 -0.54
CA GLY A 264 -20.76 -1.50 -1.77
C GLY A 264 -22.23 -1.84 -1.53
N THR A 265 -22.93 -2.05 -2.64
CA THR A 265 -24.36 -2.44 -2.66
C THR A 265 -24.57 -3.54 -3.70
N ASP A 266 -25.82 -3.98 -3.89
CA ASP A 266 -26.19 -4.88 -4.97
C ASP A 266 -25.76 -4.30 -6.33
N GLY A 267 -25.10 -5.13 -7.15
CA GLY A 267 -24.51 -4.66 -8.43
C GLY A 267 -23.14 -4.01 -8.28
N TYR A 268 -22.38 -4.37 -7.23
CA TYR A 268 -21.00 -3.95 -6.98
C TYR A 268 -20.16 -3.79 -8.26
N ASN A 269 -19.62 -2.58 -8.44
CA ASN A 269 -18.69 -2.22 -9.50
C ASN A 269 -17.46 -1.56 -8.87
N PRO A 270 -16.27 -2.20 -8.94
CA PRO A 270 -15.06 -1.66 -8.35
C PRO A 270 -14.74 -0.21 -8.76
N ALA A 271 -15.00 0.18 -10.01
CA ALA A 271 -14.73 1.55 -10.48
C ALA A 271 -15.53 2.62 -9.73
N ASN A 272 -16.74 2.26 -9.27
CA ASN A 272 -17.65 3.19 -8.63
C ASN A 272 -17.58 3.11 -7.10
N THR A 273 -17.27 1.94 -6.55
CA THR A 273 -17.27 1.73 -5.10
C THR A 273 -15.89 1.88 -4.49
N ASP A 274 -14.87 1.26 -5.07
CA ASP A 274 -13.56 1.14 -4.44
C ASP A 274 -12.73 2.43 -4.57
N VAL A 275 -11.71 2.53 -3.72
CA VAL A 275 -10.68 3.57 -3.82
C VAL A 275 -9.53 3.01 -4.66
N LEU A 276 -9.57 3.35 -5.94
CA LEU A 276 -8.62 2.87 -6.95
C LEU A 276 -7.98 4.06 -7.66
N ILE A 277 -6.64 4.12 -7.66
CA ILE A 277 -5.93 5.10 -8.46
C ILE A 277 -5.68 4.55 -9.86
N ARG A 278 -6.23 5.21 -10.88
CA ARG A 278 -5.98 4.81 -12.25
C ARG A 278 -4.55 5.11 -12.68
N PRO A 279 -3.97 4.31 -13.60
CA PRO A 279 -2.80 4.75 -14.34
C PRO A 279 -3.09 6.09 -15.02
N LEU A 280 -2.06 6.93 -15.12
CA LEU A 280 -2.15 8.14 -15.93
C LEU A 280 -2.36 7.75 -17.40
N THR A 281 -3.06 8.58 -18.17
CA THR A 281 -3.44 8.25 -19.56
C THR A 281 -2.26 8.03 -20.51
N ASN A 282 -1.08 8.51 -20.16
CA ASN A 282 0.18 8.30 -20.90
C ASN A 282 1.03 7.15 -20.35
N TYR A 283 0.55 6.44 -19.33
CA TYR A 283 1.27 5.32 -18.73
C TYR A 283 1.02 4.05 -19.55
N THR A 284 2.08 3.51 -20.15
CA THR A 284 2.00 2.31 -21.00
C THR A 284 2.70 1.10 -20.37
N SER A 285 3.23 1.25 -19.16
CA SER A 285 3.94 0.16 -18.48
C SER A 285 2.96 -0.87 -17.93
N ASN A 286 3.40 -2.12 -17.90
CA ASN A 286 2.72 -3.24 -17.26
C ASN A 286 3.67 -3.89 -16.24
N LEU A 287 3.24 -4.99 -15.61
CA LEU A 287 4.04 -5.71 -14.62
C LEU A 287 4.86 -6.86 -15.20
N TRP A 288 4.97 -6.99 -16.53
CA TRP A 288 5.70 -8.09 -17.16
C TRP A 288 7.12 -8.21 -16.61
N ALA A 289 7.92 -7.15 -16.74
CA ALA A 289 9.31 -7.16 -16.27
C ALA A 289 9.40 -7.42 -14.76
N ALA A 290 8.51 -6.82 -13.98
CA ALA A 290 8.49 -6.98 -12.52
C ALA A 290 8.25 -8.43 -12.10
N LEU A 291 7.37 -9.14 -12.81
CA LEU A 291 6.99 -10.51 -12.50
C LEU A 291 7.94 -11.55 -13.12
N THR A 292 8.56 -11.24 -14.27
CA THR A 292 9.41 -12.21 -14.98
C THR A 292 10.87 -12.20 -14.56
N GLU A 293 11.41 -11.07 -14.08
CA GLU A 293 12.84 -10.97 -13.73
C GLU A 293 13.23 -11.78 -12.49
N LEU A 294 12.34 -11.89 -11.50
CA LEU A 294 12.58 -12.64 -10.26
C LEU A 294 11.98 -14.06 -10.29
N SER A 295 11.57 -14.54 -11.47
CA SER A 295 10.76 -15.77 -11.60
C SER A 295 9.48 -15.79 -10.75
N SER A 296 9.02 -14.62 -10.28
CA SER A 296 7.85 -14.46 -9.40
C SER A 296 6.50 -14.60 -10.11
N ARG A 297 6.52 -14.81 -11.43
CA ARG A 297 5.31 -15.02 -12.24
C ARG A 297 4.60 -16.35 -11.96
N ASN A 298 5.23 -17.32 -11.29
CA ASN A 298 4.59 -18.60 -11.01
C ASN A 298 3.43 -18.42 -10.00
N ALA A 299 2.43 -19.30 -10.04
CA ALA A 299 1.32 -19.28 -9.10
C ALA A 299 1.81 -19.59 -7.67
N PRO A 300 1.29 -18.90 -6.62
CA PRO A 300 1.58 -19.25 -5.23
C PRO A 300 0.93 -20.59 -4.86
N ASP A 301 1.71 -21.44 -4.18
CA ASP A 301 1.31 -22.81 -3.82
C ASP A 301 0.05 -22.85 -2.96
N ALA A 302 0.12 -22.28 -1.75
CA ALA A 302 -1.00 -22.27 -0.81
C ALA A 302 -2.26 -21.63 -1.41
N MET A 303 -2.11 -20.59 -2.23
CA MET A 303 -3.25 -19.93 -2.87
C MET A 303 -3.95 -20.87 -3.83
N LEU A 304 -3.22 -21.47 -4.77
CA LEU A 304 -3.81 -22.26 -5.83
C LEU A 304 -4.13 -23.69 -5.39
N ASN A 305 -3.14 -24.40 -4.84
CA ASN A 305 -3.26 -25.82 -4.52
C ASN A 305 -4.09 -26.09 -3.26
N ASP A 306 -3.92 -25.29 -2.21
CA ASP A 306 -4.53 -25.58 -0.90
C ASP A 306 -5.91 -24.92 -0.72
N ILE A 307 -6.15 -23.77 -1.38
CA ILE A 307 -7.36 -22.96 -1.16
C ILE A 307 -8.26 -22.96 -2.39
N MET A 308 -7.75 -22.55 -3.55
CA MET A 308 -8.59 -22.28 -4.73
C MET A 308 -9.05 -23.54 -5.46
N LEU A 309 -8.14 -24.49 -5.71
CA LEU A 309 -8.50 -25.75 -6.39
C LEU A 309 -9.51 -26.59 -5.57
N PRO A 310 -9.32 -26.80 -4.24
CA PRO A 310 -10.27 -27.60 -3.46
C PRO A 310 -11.67 -26.97 -3.33
N SER A 311 -11.78 -25.64 -3.48
CA SER A 311 -13.05 -24.92 -3.42
C SER A 311 -13.70 -24.68 -4.79
N ASN A 312 -13.07 -25.13 -5.88
CA ASN A 312 -13.47 -24.83 -7.25
C ASN A 312 -13.64 -23.32 -7.49
N ASP A 313 -12.66 -22.54 -7.03
CA ASP A 313 -12.75 -21.09 -6.99
C ASP A 313 -12.89 -20.46 -8.40
N PRO A 314 -13.95 -19.69 -8.67
CA PRO A 314 -14.19 -19.09 -9.97
C PRO A 314 -13.18 -17.99 -10.31
N ARG A 315 -12.32 -17.56 -9.39
CA ARG A 315 -11.25 -16.60 -9.66
C ARG A 315 -10.04 -17.24 -10.36
N ILE A 316 -9.89 -18.56 -10.34
CA ILE A 316 -8.72 -19.25 -10.95
C ILE A 316 -8.44 -18.77 -12.38
N PRO A 317 -9.42 -18.71 -13.31
CA PRO A 317 -9.15 -18.36 -14.71
C PRO A 317 -8.76 -16.90 -14.95
N VAL A 318 -8.93 -16.02 -13.96
CA VAL A 318 -8.53 -14.60 -14.02
C VAL A 318 -7.36 -14.27 -13.10
N MET A 319 -6.96 -15.22 -12.24
CA MET A 319 -5.78 -15.07 -11.40
C MET A 319 -4.58 -15.84 -11.95
N PHE A 320 -4.82 -16.94 -12.69
CA PHE A 320 -3.76 -17.79 -13.21
C PHE A 320 -3.95 -18.22 -14.66
N ASP A 321 -2.83 -18.37 -15.34
CA ASP A 321 -2.67 -19.11 -16.59
C ASP A 321 -2.13 -20.51 -16.29
N LYS A 322 -2.54 -21.53 -17.06
CA LYS A 322 -1.99 -22.89 -16.93
C LYS A 322 -0.50 -22.98 -17.29
N PHE A 323 0.03 -21.95 -17.96
CA PHE A 323 1.34 -21.92 -18.61
C PHE A 323 1.52 -23.11 -19.56
N GLY A 324 2.75 -23.43 -19.97
CA GLY A 324 3.00 -24.53 -20.89
C GLY A 324 4.37 -24.50 -21.53
N VAL A 325 4.50 -25.20 -22.66
CA VAL A 325 5.76 -25.35 -23.40
C VAL A 325 5.62 -24.79 -24.81
N THR A 326 6.61 -24.01 -25.24
CA THR A 326 6.75 -23.61 -26.65
C THR A 326 7.70 -24.58 -27.35
N ALA A 327 7.20 -25.27 -28.37
CA ALA A 327 8.01 -26.11 -29.26
C ALA A 327 7.68 -25.75 -30.70
N ASN A 328 8.70 -25.63 -31.56
CA ASN A 328 8.54 -25.28 -32.98
C ASN A 328 7.68 -24.01 -33.19
N ASN A 329 7.88 -22.98 -32.36
CA ASN A 329 7.12 -21.71 -32.36
C ASN A 329 5.61 -21.85 -32.09
N VAL A 330 5.17 -22.98 -31.53
CA VAL A 330 3.78 -23.20 -31.09
C VAL A 330 3.77 -23.36 -29.58
N PHE A 331 3.03 -22.48 -28.89
CA PHE A 331 2.79 -22.61 -27.46
C PHE A 331 1.67 -23.61 -27.20
N THR A 332 1.95 -24.63 -26.39
CA THR A 332 0.98 -25.63 -25.95
C THR A 332 0.73 -25.47 -24.45
N PRO A 333 -0.48 -25.07 -24.02
CA PRO A 333 -0.77 -24.91 -22.60
C PRO A 333 -0.86 -26.25 -21.88
N ASN A 334 -0.56 -26.26 -20.58
CA ASN A 334 -0.82 -27.41 -19.72
C ASN A 334 -2.33 -27.69 -19.64
N THR A 335 -2.71 -28.94 -19.32
CA THR A 335 -4.11 -29.36 -19.24
C THR A 335 -4.81 -28.86 -17.97
N GLU A 336 -4.07 -28.74 -16.88
CA GLU A 336 -4.58 -28.45 -15.53
C GLU A 336 -3.94 -27.21 -14.93
N TYR A 337 -4.65 -26.57 -14.01
CA TYR A 337 -4.07 -25.58 -13.11
C TYR A 337 -3.39 -26.31 -11.96
N LYS A 338 -2.19 -25.89 -11.60
CA LYS A 338 -1.46 -26.34 -10.41
C LYS A 338 -0.31 -25.39 -10.11
N ALA A 339 -0.09 -25.10 -8.84
CA ALA A 339 1.07 -24.34 -8.40
C ALA A 339 2.24 -25.26 -8.05
N MET A 340 3.44 -24.69 -8.08
CA MET A 340 4.66 -25.39 -7.73
C MET A 340 4.79 -25.48 -6.21
N PRO A 341 5.03 -26.68 -5.64
CA PRO A 341 5.18 -26.84 -4.19
C PRO A 341 6.29 -25.98 -3.59
N VAL A 342 6.04 -25.40 -2.42
CA VAL A 342 7.04 -24.57 -1.72
C VAL A 342 8.24 -25.35 -1.20
N ASP A 343 8.07 -26.65 -0.92
CA ASP A 343 9.09 -27.54 -0.37
C ASP A 343 10.03 -28.12 -1.43
N PHE A 344 9.72 -27.94 -2.72
CA PHE A 344 10.60 -28.36 -3.80
C PHE A 344 11.96 -27.66 -3.69
N PRO A 345 13.08 -28.38 -3.84
CA PRO A 345 14.40 -27.76 -3.91
C PRO A 345 14.46 -26.71 -5.03
N GLU A 346 15.17 -25.61 -4.81
CA GLU A 346 15.30 -24.51 -5.79
C GLU A 346 15.73 -24.99 -7.18
N GLU A 347 16.63 -25.97 -7.27
CA GLU A 347 17.06 -26.56 -8.53
C GLU A 347 15.91 -27.25 -9.30
N THR A 348 15.04 -27.95 -8.59
CA THR A 348 13.82 -28.56 -9.16
C THR A 348 12.86 -27.47 -9.61
N GLN A 349 12.65 -26.45 -8.78
CA GLN A 349 11.79 -25.31 -9.12
C GLN A 349 12.26 -24.63 -10.43
N ALA A 350 13.57 -24.42 -10.58
CA ALA A 350 14.17 -23.81 -11.77
C ALA A 350 14.05 -24.67 -13.04
N LYS A 351 14.00 -26.00 -12.93
CA LYS A 351 13.91 -26.92 -14.08
C LYS A 351 12.46 -27.19 -14.52
N GLU A 352 11.53 -27.20 -13.58
CA GLU A 352 10.17 -27.70 -13.81
C GLU A 352 9.11 -26.61 -13.98
N PHE A 353 9.48 -25.32 -13.90
CA PHE A 353 8.53 -24.19 -13.93
C PHE A 353 7.52 -24.23 -15.10
N SER A 354 7.91 -24.77 -16.26
CA SER A 354 7.01 -24.91 -17.42
C SER A 354 5.80 -25.82 -17.19
N LYS A 355 5.86 -26.69 -16.19
CA LYS A 355 4.78 -27.62 -15.82
C LYS A 355 3.72 -26.99 -14.90
N TYR A 356 3.93 -25.77 -14.42
CA TYR A 356 3.11 -25.15 -13.38
C TYR A 356 2.48 -23.85 -13.85
N SER A 357 1.34 -23.52 -13.25
CA SER A 357 0.58 -22.31 -13.54
C SER A 357 1.37 -21.06 -13.18
N THR A 358 1.10 -19.99 -13.91
CA THR A 358 1.62 -18.65 -13.67
C THR A 358 0.48 -17.71 -13.33
N LEU A 359 0.78 -16.55 -12.76
CA LEU A 359 -0.14 -15.42 -12.69
C LEU A 359 -0.70 -15.13 -14.08
N ASP A 360 -1.99 -14.79 -14.14
CA ASP A 360 -2.72 -14.57 -15.39
C ASP A 360 -2.13 -13.40 -16.19
N SER A 361 -1.94 -13.65 -17.49
CA SER A 361 -1.36 -12.70 -18.42
C SER A 361 -2.25 -11.48 -18.62
N ALA A 362 -3.58 -11.67 -18.68
CA ALA A 362 -4.52 -10.59 -18.96
C ALA A 362 -4.74 -9.69 -17.72
N THR A 363 -4.81 -10.26 -16.53
CA THR A 363 -5.03 -9.52 -15.29
C THR A 363 -3.75 -8.84 -14.81
N PHE A 364 -2.60 -9.53 -14.82
CA PHE A 364 -1.39 -9.05 -14.14
C PHE A 364 -0.24 -8.71 -15.09
N LEU A 365 0.25 -9.68 -15.87
CA LEU A 365 1.54 -9.49 -16.58
C LEU A 365 1.45 -8.40 -17.65
N LEU A 366 0.39 -8.38 -18.44
CA LEU A 366 0.25 -7.54 -19.62
C LEU A 366 -0.79 -6.43 -19.47
N ASN A 367 -1.32 -6.22 -18.26
CA ASN A 367 -2.34 -5.23 -17.99
C ASN A 367 -1.73 -3.84 -17.75
N THR A 368 -1.79 -2.98 -18.76
CA THR A 368 -1.34 -1.56 -18.67
C THR A 368 -2.35 -0.66 -17.95
N SER A 369 -3.55 -1.17 -17.70
CA SER A 369 -4.67 -0.44 -17.10
C SER A 369 -4.93 -0.83 -15.64
N LEU A 370 -4.02 -1.63 -15.06
CA LEU A 370 -4.11 -2.10 -13.68
C LEU A 370 -4.06 -0.90 -12.71
N PRO A 371 -5.09 -0.69 -11.86
CA PRO A 371 -5.10 0.41 -10.92
C PRO A 371 -4.23 0.12 -9.69
N GLY A 372 -3.82 1.19 -9.00
CA GLY A 372 -3.37 1.09 -7.62
C GLY A 372 -4.55 0.84 -6.70
N ILE A 373 -4.41 -0.14 -5.81
CA ILE A 373 -5.48 -0.62 -4.93
C ILE A 373 -5.24 -0.08 -3.53
N VAL A 374 -6.07 0.87 -3.10
CA VAL A 374 -5.95 1.50 -1.77
C VAL A 374 -6.84 0.78 -0.76
N MET A 375 -8.13 0.70 -1.08
CA MET A 375 -9.14 0.07 -0.24
C MET A 375 -10.33 -0.39 -1.08
N THR A 376 -10.81 -1.60 -0.82
CA THR A 376 -11.85 -2.25 -1.63
C THR A 376 -13.05 -2.65 -0.77
N ALA A 377 -14.22 -2.77 -1.40
CA ALA A 377 -15.42 -3.27 -0.74
C ALA A 377 -15.32 -4.70 -0.20
N PRO A 378 -14.70 -5.66 -0.92
CA PRO A 378 -14.42 -6.97 -0.37
C PRO A 378 -13.67 -6.90 0.96
N GLU A 379 -12.61 -6.10 1.04
CA GLU A 379 -11.82 -5.96 2.27
C GLU A 379 -12.67 -5.45 3.43
N VAL A 380 -13.43 -4.38 3.22
CA VAL A 380 -14.29 -3.79 4.26
C VAL A 380 -15.37 -4.78 4.71
N ASN A 381 -15.97 -5.53 3.79
CA ASN A 381 -16.93 -6.55 4.18
C ASN A 381 -16.28 -7.74 4.92
N PHE A 382 -15.03 -8.11 4.62
CA PHE A 382 -14.29 -9.05 5.46
C PHE A 382 -14.00 -8.49 6.86
N LEU A 383 -13.67 -7.21 6.99
CA LEU A 383 -13.50 -6.56 8.30
C LEU A 383 -14.82 -6.55 9.09
N LYS A 384 -15.95 -6.24 8.43
CA LYS A 384 -17.30 -6.33 9.01
C LYS A 384 -17.62 -7.76 9.44
N ALA A 385 -17.35 -8.74 8.58
CA ALA A 385 -17.59 -10.16 8.89
C ALA A 385 -16.83 -10.60 10.14
N GLU A 386 -15.54 -10.25 10.23
CA GLU A 386 -14.71 -10.57 11.39
C GLU A 386 -15.24 -9.88 12.66
N ALA A 387 -15.56 -8.58 12.58
CA ALA A 387 -16.10 -7.84 13.72
C ALA A 387 -17.42 -8.43 14.23
N TYR A 388 -18.33 -8.77 13.32
CA TYR A 388 -19.61 -9.37 13.68
C TYR A 388 -19.46 -10.80 14.23
N GLU A 389 -18.55 -11.61 13.70
CA GLU A 389 -18.34 -12.97 14.21
C GLU A 389 -17.72 -12.95 15.61
N ARG A 390 -16.83 -11.98 15.89
CA ARG A 390 -16.21 -11.84 17.21
C ARG A 390 -17.13 -11.20 18.24
N TRP A 391 -17.91 -10.20 17.85
CA TRP A 391 -18.52 -9.28 18.81
C TRP A 391 -19.97 -8.90 18.53
N GLY A 392 -20.54 -9.32 17.40
CA GLY A 392 -21.87 -8.91 16.96
C GLY A 392 -22.78 -10.07 16.60
N SER A 393 -23.58 -9.89 15.56
CA SER A 393 -24.52 -10.91 15.09
C SER A 393 -23.85 -11.83 14.08
N ARG A 394 -23.85 -13.14 14.37
CA ARG A 394 -23.42 -14.18 13.42
C ARG A 394 -24.15 -14.09 12.07
N ALA A 395 -25.44 -13.75 12.06
CA ALA A 395 -26.18 -13.60 10.80
C ALA A 395 -25.62 -12.45 9.96
N ASN A 396 -25.24 -11.34 10.60
CA ASN A 396 -24.56 -10.23 9.93
C ASN A 396 -23.15 -10.62 9.50
N ALA A 397 -22.45 -11.43 10.29
CA ALA A 397 -21.12 -11.94 9.95
C ALA A 397 -21.16 -12.79 8.67
N LYS A 398 -22.09 -13.76 8.61
CA LYS A 398 -22.35 -14.59 7.43
C LYS A 398 -22.67 -13.73 6.21
N SER A 399 -23.62 -12.81 6.32
CA SER A 399 -24.02 -11.94 5.21
C SER A 399 -22.86 -11.07 4.70
N ALA A 400 -22.07 -10.49 5.60
CA ALA A 400 -20.88 -9.72 5.24
C ALA A 400 -19.80 -10.59 4.58
N TYR A 401 -19.57 -11.81 5.07
CA TYR A 401 -18.63 -12.76 4.48
C TYR A 401 -19.04 -13.16 3.05
N GLU A 402 -20.29 -13.59 2.87
CA GLU A 402 -20.81 -14.02 1.56
C GLU A 402 -20.77 -12.87 0.54
N THR A 403 -21.05 -11.64 1.00
CA THR A 403 -20.90 -10.41 0.22
C THR A 403 -19.44 -10.18 -0.16
N ALA A 404 -18.51 -10.27 0.80
CA ALA A 404 -17.10 -10.05 0.56
C ALA A 404 -16.50 -11.02 -0.45
N VAL A 405 -16.83 -12.32 -0.35
CA VAL A 405 -16.36 -13.33 -1.31
C VAL A 405 -16.93 -13.06 -2.70
N SER A 406 -18.23 -12.77 -2.82
CA SER A 406 -18.87 -12.43 -4.09
C SER A 406 -18.24 -11.19 -4.74
N GLN A 407 -17.99 -10.15 -3.95
CA GLN A 407 -17.31 -8.94 -4.42
C GLN A 407 -15.86 -9.24 -4.81
N SER A 408 -15.13 -10.09 -4.08
CA SER A 408 -13.76 -10.49 -4.41
C SER A 408 -13.70 -11.20 -5.76
N VAL A 409 -14.67 -12.08 -6.06
CA VAL A 409 -14.82 -12.67 -7.40
C VAL A 409 -15.00 -11.57 -8.44
N ALA A 410 -15.99 -10.69 -8.26
CA ALA A 410 -16.27 -9.61 -9.22
C ALA A 410 -15.06 -8.67 -9.43
N PHE A 411 -14.29 -8.40 -8.37
CA PHE A 411 -13.10 -7.55 -8.41
C PHE A 411 -12.02 -8.08 -9.35
N TYR A 412 -11.65 -9.36 -9.26
CA TYR A 412 -10.62 -9.93 -10.12
C TYR A 412 -11.06 -10.02 -11.59
N TYR A 413 -12.34 -10.32 -11.85
CA TYR A 413 -12.88 -10.24 -13.21
C TYR A 413 -12.90 -8.81 -13.75
N TYR A 414 -13.14 -7.82 -12.90
CA TYR A 414 -13.02 -6.43 -13.29
C TYR A 414 -11.57 -6.08 -13.66
N LEU A 415 -10.57 -6.46 -12.85
CA LEU A 415 -9.15 -6.22 -13.17
C LEU A 415 -8.76 -6.85 -14.51
N ASN A 416 -9.17 -8.10 -14.75
CA ASN A 416 -8.95 -8.81 -16.01
C ASN A 416 -9.53 -8.03 -17.21
N ASN A 417 -10.76 -7.53 -17.08
CA ASN A 417 -11.46 -6.81 -18.13
C ASN A 417 -11.00 -5.35 -18.34
N LEU A 418 -10.14 -4.82 -17.47
CA LEU A 418 -9.47 -3.54 -17.73
C LEU A 418 -8.38 -3.65 -18.80
N ASN A 419 -7.91 -4.86 -19.11
CA ASN A 419 -6.80 -5.04 -20.02
C ASN A 419 -7.14 -4.55 -21.44
N THR A 420 -6.24 -3.75 -22.02
CA THR A 420 -6.35 -3.20 -23.37
C THR A 420 -5.28 -3.74 -24.33
N SER A 421 -4.39 -4.61 -23.86
CA SER A 421 -3.24 -5.14 -24.61
C SER A 421 -3.57 -6.25 -25.63
N GLY A 422 -4.85 -6.45 -25.96
CA GLY A 422 -5.29 -7.45 -26.95
C GLY A 422 -5.22 -8.92 -26.48
N VAL A 423 -4.91 -9.17 -25.20
CA VAL A 423 -5.00 -10.50 -24.60
C VAL A 423 -6.47 -10.80 -24.30
N LYS A 424 -6.91 -12.04 -24.57
CA LYS A 424 -8.30 -12.45 -24.33
C LYS A 424 -8.64 -12.32 -22.84
N THR A 425 -9.68 -11.55 -22.55
CA THR A 425 -10.27 -11.46 -21.20
C THR A 425 -11.32 -12.54 -20.99
N VAL A 426 -11.67 -12.78 -19.73
CA VAL A 426 -12.66 -13.78 -19.32
C VAL A 426 -13.94 -13.09 -18.87
N ALA A 427 -15.08 -13.60 -19.33
CA ALA A 427 -16.38 -13.13 -18.89
C ALA A 427 -16.62 -13.54 -17.43
N LYS A 428 -17.12 -12.59 -16.62
CA LYS A 428 -17.51 -12.87 -15.23
C LYS A 428 -18.61 -13.94 -15.19
N PRO A 429 -18.52 -14.94 -14.30
CA PRO A 429 -19.61 -15.87 -14.04
C PRO A 429 -20.90 -15.13 -13.67
N ASP A 430 -22.03 -15.76 -13.99
CA ASP A 430 -23.33 -15.26 -13.57
C ASP A 430 -23.47 -15.29 -12.04
N ASN A 431 -24.45 -14.55 -11.53
CA ASN A 431 -24.63 -14.43 -10.09
C ASN A 431 -25.01 -15.76 -9.44
N ALA A 432 -25.72 -16.65 -10.14
CA ALA A 432 -26.09 -17.96 -9.61
C ALA A 432 -24.85 -18.84 -9.35
N THR A 433 -23.90 -18.84 -10.28
CA THR A 433 -22.62 -19.54 -10.14
C THR A 433 -21.80 -18.99 -8.98
N ILE A 434 -21.77 -17.66 -8.82
CA ILE A 434 -21.06 -17.03 -7.70
C ILE A 434 -21.74 -17.37 -6.37
N THR A 435 -23.07 -17.31 -6.30
CA THR A 435 -23.81 -17.71 -5.09
C THR A 435 -23.56 -19.17 -4.73
N GLU A 436 -23.61 -20.09 -5.70
CA GLU A 436 -23.33 -21.50 -5.47
C GLU A 436 -21.91 -21.72 -4.91
N PHE A 437 -20.90 -21.08 -5.49
CA PHE A 437 -19.53 -21.11 -4.96
C PHE A 437 -19.45 -20.61 -3.51
N VAL A 438 -20.14 -19.53 -3.20
CA VAL A 438 -20.10 -18.91 -1.86
C VAL A 438 -20.84 -19.75 -0.81
N THR A 439 -21.94 -20.40 -1.17
CA THR A 439 -22.81 -21.08 -0.19
C THR A 439 -22.62 -22.58 -0.11
N ASN A 440 -22.09 -23.24 -1.15
CA ASN A 440 -22.09 -24.70 -1.29
C ASN A 440 -20.71 -25.31 -1.62
N SER A 441 -19.63 -24.55 -1.47
CA SER A 441 -18.25 -25.07 -1.59
C SER A 441 -17.61 -25.35 -0.23
N SER A 442 -16.36 -25.78 -0.22
CA SER A 442 -15.57 -25.96 1.02
C SER A 442 -15.28 -24.67 1.78
N ILE A 443 -15.60 -23.50 1.21
CA ILE A 443 -15.49 -22.20 1.89
C ILE A 443 -16.84 -21.68 2.40
N ALA A 444 -17.90 -22.49 2.32
CA ALA A 444 -19.21 -22.10 2.82
C ALA A 444 -19.17 -21.80 4.33
N TYR A 445 -19.86 -20.74 4.74
CA TYR A 445 -19.90 -20.32 6.14
C TYR A 445 -20.54 -21.40 7.02
N THR A 446 -19.91 -21.72 8.16
CA THR A 446 -20.32 -22.85 9.00
C THR A 446 -20.97 -22.40 10.31
N SER A 447 -21.29 -23.39 11.17
CA SER A 447 -21.76 -23.17 12.54
C SER A 447 -20.63 -23.06 13.57
N ASP A 448 -19.36 -23.18 13.19
CA ASP A 448 -18.22 -23.04 14.12
C ASP A 448 -17.57 -21.65 14.04
N LEU A 449 -17.34 -21.03 15.20
CA LEU A 449 -16.78 -19.67 15.28
C LEU A 449 -15.31 -19.64 14.82
N THR A 450 -14.51 -20.63 15.22
CA THR A 450 -13.07 -20.64 14.91
C THR A 450 -12.84 -20.92 13.44
N GLU A 451 -13.61 -21.84 12.87
CA GLU A 451 -13.65 -22.12 11.44
C GLU A 451 -14.09 -20.89 10.63
N ASN A 452 -15.14 -20.19 11.06
CA ASN A 452 -15.57 -18.99 10.36
C ASN A 452 -14.54 -17.87 10.40
N LEU A 453 -13.86 -17.66 11.53
CA LEU A 453 -12.77 -16.69 11.62
C LEU A 453 -11.59 -17.07 10.71
N SER A 454 -11.26 -18.36 10.59
CA SER A 454 -10.21 -18.83 9.68
C SER A 454 -10.61 -18.66 8.22
N LEU A 455 -11.86 -18.94 7.86
CA LEU A 455 -12.42 -18.70 6.52
C LEU A 455 -12.38 -17.21 6.15
N ILE A 456 -12.82 -16.33 7.06
CA ILE A 456 -12.80 -14.87 6.84
C ILE A 456 -11.36 -14.39 6.60
N ALA A 457 -10.41 -14.78 7.46
CA ALA A 457 -9.02 -14.36 7.34
C ALA A 457 -8.38 -14.92 6.05
N THR A 458 -8.62 -16.18 5.72
CA THR A 458 -8.09 -16.83 4.52
C THR A 458 -8.62 -16.21 3.23
N GLN A 459 -9.94 -15.95 3.14
CA GLN A 459 -10.52 -15.32 1.95
C GLN A 459 -10.13 -13.85 1.80
N LYS A 460 -9.91 -13.14 2.90
CA LYS A 460 -9.34 -11.78 2.90
C LYS A 460 -7.88 -11.79 2.42
N TRP A 461 -7.06 -12.72 2.92
CA TRP A 461 -5.69 -12.92 2.45
C TRP A 461 -5.63 -13.21 0.95
N LEU A 462 -6.50 -14.09 0.44
CA LEU A 462 -6.61 -14.40 -0.99
C LEU A 462 -7.02 -13.16 -1.78
N HIS A 463 -7.98 -12.38 -1.27
CA HIS A 463 -8.41 -11.14 -1.93
C HIS A 463 -7.26 -10.14 -2.11
N PHE A 464 -6.41 -9.94 -1.09
CA PHE A 464 -5.28 -9.02 -1.19
C PHE A 464 -4.28 -9.40 -2.28
N GLY A 465 -3.96 -10.70 -2.39
CA GLY A 465 -2.94 -11.19 -3.32
C GLY A 465 -1.60 -10.47 -3.18
N PHE A 466 -0.74 -10.58 -4.19
CA PHE A 466 0.60 -9.94 -4.14
C PHE A 466 0.54 -8.41 -4.31
N LEU A 467 -0.52 -7.86 -4.91
CA LEU A 467 -0.66 -6.41 -5.13
C LEU A 467 -0.90 -5.64 -3.82
N GLN A 468 -1.49 -6.28 -2.82
CA GLN A 468 -1.68 -5.73 -1.48
C GLN A 468 -0.99 -6.58 -0.41
N SER A 469 0.18 -7.16 -0.74
CA SER A 469 0.90 -8.09 0.13
C SER A 469 1.34 -7.50 1.47
N ILE A 470 1.49 -6.17 1.58
CA ILE A 470 1.71 -5.49 2.86
C ILE A 470 0.53 -5.74 3.81
N GLN A 471 -0.70 -5.60 3.30
CA GLN A 471 -1.92 -5.87 4.07
C GLN A 471 -2.08 -7.36 4.36
N ALA A 472 -1.78 -8.22 3.37
CA ALA A 472 -1.82 -9.68 3.54
C ALA A 472 -0.84 -10.18 4.60
N TRP A 473 0.40 -9.67 4.60
CA TRP A 473 1.41 -10.05 5.60
C TRP A 473 1.08 -9.52 6.99
N ALA A 474 0.52 -8.32 7.10
CA ALA A 474 0.06 -7.81 8.38
C ALA A 474 -1.14 -8.61 8.92
N GLU A 475 -2.10 -9.02 8.07
CA GLU A 475 -3.22 -9.85 8.50
C GLU A 475 -2.82 -11.29 8.81
N TYR A 476 -1.87 -11.86 8.05
CA TYR A 476 -1.30 -13.18 8.34
C TYR A 476 -0.64 -13.19 9.72
N ARG A 477 0.21 -12.21 10.04
CA ARG A 477 0.82 -12.06 11.38
C ARG A 477 -0.24 -11.93 12.48
N ARG A 478 -1.25 -11.07 12.26
CA ARG A 478 -2.33 -10.84 13.24
C ARG A 478 -3.21 -12.05 13.52
N THR A 479 -3.48 -12.86 12.49
CA THR A 479 -4.51 -13.91 12.55
C THR A 479 -3.96 -15.33 12.56
N GLY A 480 -2.75 -15.54 12.03
CA GLY A 480 -2.16 -16.85 11.77
C GLY A 480 -2.76 -17.58 10.57
N TYR A 481 -3.64 -16.94 9.78
CA TYR A 481 -4.36 -17.55 8.67
C TYR A 481 -4.03 -16.92 7.31
N PRO A 482 -4.02 -17.72 6.22
CA PRO A 482 -4.14 -19.19 6.21
C PRO A 482 -2.96 -19.87 6.90
N ALA A 483 -3.09 -21.15 7.25
CA ALA A 483 -1.97 -21.90 7.84
C ALA A 483 -0.91 -22.16 6.74
N LEU A 484 0.14 -21.35 6.72
CA LEU A 484 1.21 -21.40 5.73
C LEU A 484 2.37 -22.29 6.18
N SER A 485 2.92 -23.09 5.27
CA SER A 485 4.13 -23.89 5.50
C SER A 485 5.36 -23.14 5.00
N PHE A 486 6.34 -22.91 5.89
CA PHE A 486 7.58 -22.20 5.57
C PHE A 486 8.77 -23.16 5.64
N PRO A 487 9.34 -23.59 4.50
CA PRO A 487 10.56 -24.39 4.48
C PRO A 487 11.69 -23.70 5.24
N ASN A 488 12.32 -24.42 6.17
CA ASN A 488 13.40 -23.91 7.02
C ASN A 488 14.78 -24.52 6.72
N GLU A 489 14.81 -25.66 6.03
CA GLU A 489 16.05 -26.35 5.68
C GLU A 489 16.90 -25.53 4.70
N GLY A 490 18.21 -25.51 4.94
CA GLY A 490 19.19 -24.82 4.08
C GLY A 490 19.05 -23.30 4.02
N LYS A 491 18.35 -22.69 4.99
CA LYS A 491 18.17 -21.24 5.10
C LYS A 491 19.34 -20.57 5.81
N LEU A 492 19.52 -19.28 5.55
CA LEU A 492 20.59 -18.48 6.13
C LEU A 492 20.43 -18.36 7.66
N ALA A 493 21.54 -18.46 8.40
CA ALA A 493 21.51 -18.38 9.86
C ALA A 493 20.92 -17.04 10.34
N GLY A 494 19.94 -17.08 11.25
CA GLY A 494 19.18 -15.92 11.72
C GLY A 494 18.04 -15.45 10.78
N TYR A 495 17.84 -16.15 9.67
CA TYR A 495 16.77 -15.94 8.69
C TYR A 495 16.16 -17.28 8.27
N GLU A 496 15.90 -18.17 9.23
CA GLU A 496 15.32 -19.50 8.99
C GLU A 496 13.79 -19.47 8.82
N GLN A 497 13.16 -18.34 9.13
CA GLN A 497 11.73 -18.08 9.05
C GLN A 497 11.48 -16.66 8.52
N PRO A 498 10.28 -16.38 7.97
CA PRO A 498 9.87 -15.01 7.66
C PRO A 498 10.02 -14.12 8.90
N PRO A 499 10.49 -12.87 8.73
CA PRO A 499 10.57 -11.95 9.85
C PRO A 499 9.17 -11.59 10.38
N LEU A 500 9.09 -11.09 11.61
CA LEU A 500 7.89 -10.51 12.23
C LEU A 500 7.79 -8.99 12.04
N ARG A 501 8.89 -8.37 11.60
CA ARG A 501 9.01 -6.96 11.21
C ARG A 501 10.20 -6.78 10.26
N LEU A 502 10.21 -5.70 9.52
CA LEU A 502 11.38 -5.26 8.77
C LEU A 502 12.36 -4.55 9.71
N LEU A 503 13.64 -4.66 9.36
CA LEU A 503 14.70 -3.97 10.09
C LEU A 503 14.82 -2.53 9.59
N TYR A 504 15.15 -1.61 10.50
CA TYR A 504 15.44 -0.24 10.10
C TYR A 504 16.64 -0.23 9.14
N PRO A 505 16.61 0.58 8.08
CA PRO A 505 17.68 0.53 7.10
C PRO A 505 18.99 1.10 7.65
N SER A 506 20.11 0.65 7.09
CA SER A 506 21.46 1.02 7.59
C SER A 506 21.69 2.54 7.67
N ASN A 507 21.04 3.33 6.82
CA ASN A 507 21.15 4.78 6.83
C ASN A 507 20.62 5.43 8.11
N GLU A 508 19.55 4.92 8.73
CA GLU A 508 19.05 5.43 10.01
C GLU A 508 20.03 5.15 11.14
N LYS A 509 20.66 3.97 11.12
CA LYS A 509 21.66 3.55 12.12
C LYS A 509 22.88 4.45 12.12
N THR A 510 23.25 4.99 10.96
CA THR A 510 24.41 5.88 10.80
C THR A 510 24.03 7.36 10.92
N ASN A 511 23.00 7.82 10.21
CA ASN A 511 22.70 9.25 10.08
C ASN A 511 21.81 9.79 11.21
N ASN A 512 21.05 8.91 11.88
CA ASN A 512 20.15 9.25 12.98
C ASN A 512 20.50 8.46 14.26
N ALA A 513 21.80 8.19 14.46
CA ALA A 513 22.30 7.24 15.45
C ALA A 513 21.82 7.48 16.89
N GLU A 514 21.75 8.74 17.34
CA GLU A 514 21.30 9.07 18.70
C GLU A 514 19.83 8.71 18.94
N ASN A 515 18.94 9.02 18.00
CA ASN A 515 17.53 8.64 18.13
C ASN A 515 17.33 7.15 17.87
N TYR A 516 18.10 6.54 16.97
CA TYR A 516 18.06 5.10 16.71
C TYR A 516 18.37 4.27 17.97
N LYS A 517 19.26 4.72 18.86
CA LYS A 517 19.55 4.01 20.12
C LYS A 517 18.30 3.74 20.96
N ALA A 518 17.28 4.61 20.90
CA ALA A 518 16.02 4.42 21.62
C ALA A 518 15.20 3.22 21.12
N VAL A 519 15.36 2.85 19.85
CA VAL A 519 14.62 1.75 19.19
C VAL A 519 15.48 0.56 18.84
N GLN A 520 16.81 0.65 19.00
CA GLN A 520 17.76 -0.44 18.72
C GLN A 520 17.38 -1.78 19.37
N PRO A 521 16.91 -1.85 20.63
CA PRO A 521 16.48 -3.13 21.23
C PRO A 521 15.27 -3.77 20.53
N LYS A 522 14.46 -2.98 19.80
CA LYS A 522 13.29 -3.42 19.04
C LYS A 522 13.64 -3.81 17.60
N ASP A 523 14.83 -3.47 17.09
CA ASP A 523 15.24 -3.68 15.69
C ASP A 523 15.77 -5.12 15.44
N LEU A 524 14.90 -6.11 15.66
CA LEU A 524 15.19 -7.53 15.46
C LEU A 524 14.05 -8.17 14.65
N THR A 525 14.38 -9.11 13.77
CA THR A 525 13.40 -9.82 12.93
C THR A 525 12.40 -10.64 13.75
N THR A 526 12.69 -10.91 15.02
CA THR A 526 11.87 -11.68 15.95
C THR A 526 11.03 -10.83 16.90
N VAL A 527 11.20 -9.49 16.88
CA VAL A 527 10.41 -8.58 17.70
C VAL A 527 9.09 -8.28 16.98
N LYS A 528 7.98 -8.50 17.68
CA LYS A 528 6.62 -8.27 17.18
C LYS A 528 6.29 -6.77 17.11
N ILE A 529 5.45 -6.42 16.14
CA ILE A 529 4.72 -5.14 16.13
C ILE A 529 3.66 -5.20 17.25
N PHE A 530 3.27 -4.06 17.83
CA PHE A 530 2.41 -4.05 19.03
C PHE A 530 1.07 -4.81 18.89
N TRP A 531 0.53 -4.90 17.66
CA TRP A 531 -0.72 -5.61 17.37
C TRP A 531 -0.51 -7.07 16.97
N ASP A 532 0.73 -7.51 16.73
CA ASP A 532 1.06 -8.87 16.28
C ASP A 532 0.95 -9.87 17.45
N LYS A 533 0.23 -10.97 17.24
CA LYS A 533 -0.18 -11.91 18.31
C LYS A 533 0.94 -12.84 18.71
#